data_AF-Q840I9-F1
#
_entry.id   AF-Q840I9-F1
#
_cell.length_a   1.000
_cell.length_b   1.000
_cell.length_c   1.000
_cell.angle_alpha   90.00
_cell.angle_beta   90.00
_cell.angle_gamma   90.00
#
_symmetry.space_group_name_H-M   'P 1'
#
loop_
_entity.id
_entity.type
_entity.pdbx_description
1 polymer ?
#
loop_
_entity_poly.entity_id
_entity_poly.type
_entity_poly.pdbx_seq_one_letter_code
_entity_poly.pdbx_strand_id
1 'polypeptide(L)'
;LFTVLAWANDAGENTPKTWKAFFDPEVKASRAMYRQPYTTLELALIADGVSPKALYPLDVDRAFKVLERIKPQVVNWWRSGTDSAQLLRSREVDALSIWASRVDELKQSGDAVDYTYDHALVDYDCVVVPKGAPNKELAMKLVAEIMKPHSQATLVTLIPNPPINVKAYDTGIIPAAMAATLPTAPANIDKVVFFDPVWWQAHQAEVQRRFDLFIQN
;
A
#
# COMPACT_ATOMS: atom_id res chain seq x y z
N LEU A 1 6.49 1.10 1.76
CA LEU A 1 5.50 0.05 1.34
C LEU A 1 4.58 0.56 0.21
N PHE A 2 4.10 -0.35 -0.64
CA PHE A 2 3.06 -0.04 -1.64
C PHE A 2 1.82 -0.86 -1.38
N THR A 3 0.67 -0.22 -1.17
CA THR A 3 -0.62 -0.91 -1.18
C THR A 3 -1.18 -0.88 -2.61
N VAL A 4 -1.42 -2.07 -3.16
CA VAL A 4 -1.92 -2.29 -4.52
C VAL A 4 -3.22 -3.09 -4.49
N LEU A 5 -3.95 -3.06 -5.60
CA LEU A 5 -5.08 -3.96 -5.83
C LEU A 5 -4.55 -5.22 -6.52
N ALA A 6 -4.77 -6.38 -5.90
CA ALA A 6 -4.33 -7.68 -6.40
C ALA A 6 -5.49 -8.65 -6.58
N TRP A 7 -5.29 -9.64 -7.45
CA TRP A 7 -6.24 -10.69 -7.80
C TRP A 7 -5.53 -11.97 -8.24
N ALA A 8 -6.26 -13.09 -8.28
CA ALA A 8 -5.79 -14.31 -8.93
C ALA A 8 -6.08 -14.29 -10.44
N ASN A 9 -5.17 -14.78 -11.27
CA ASN A 9 -5.28 -14.65 -12.74
C ASN A 9 -6.42 -15.44 -13.36
N ASP A 10 -6.82 -16.52 -12.71
CA ASP A 10 -7.97 -17.38 -13.00
C ASP A 10 -9.19 -17.03 -12.14
N ALA A 11 -9.19 -15.86 -11.48
CA ALA A 11 -10.40 -15.33 -10.87
C ALA A 11 -11.45 -15.01 -11.95
N GLY A 12 -12.73 -15.08 -11.58
CA GLY A 12 -13.85 -14.96 -12.52
C GLY A 12 -13.91 -13.61 -13.25
N GLU A 13 -14.74 -13.53 -14.29
CA GLU A 13 -14.86 -12.32 -15.13
C GLU A 13 -15.24 -11.06 -14.34
N ASN A 14 -15.89 -11.20 -13.18
CA ASN A 14 -16.31 -10.10 -12.32
C ASN A 14 -15.23 -9.62 -11.34
N THR A 15 -14.00 -10.15 -11.40
CA THR A 15 -12.93 -9.74 -10.47
C THR A 15 -12.49 -8.30 -10.72
N PRO A 16 -12.57 -7.41 -9.71
CA PRO A 16 -12.22 -6.01 -9.90
C PRO A 16 -10.70 -5.83 -10.09
N LYS A 17 -10.32 -5.15 -11.18
CA LYS A 17 -8.93 -4.80 -11.51
C LYS A 17 -8.64 -3.30 -11.48
N THR A 18 -9.62 -2.52 -11.01
CA THR A 18 -9.49 -1.07 -10.76
C THR A 18 -10.08 -0.76 -9.39
N TRP A 19 -9.59 0.29 -8.72
CA TRP A 19 -10.16 0.72 -7.44
C TRP A 19 -11.64 1.09 -7.56
N LYS A 20 -12.04 1.73 -8.66
CA LYS A 20 -13.45 2.03 -8.93
C LYS A 20 -14.32 0.76 -8.91
N ALA A 21 -13.91 -0.29 -9.63
CA ALA A 21 -14.64 -1.57 -9.61
C ALA A 21 -14.55 -2.27 -8.25
N PHE A 22 -13.41 -2.16 -7.56
CA PHE A 22 -13.23 -2.75 -6.24
C PHE A 22 -14.19 -2.15 -5.21
N PHE A 23 -14.46 -0.85 -5.24
CA PHE A 23 -15.40 -0.18 -4.34
C PHE A 23 -16.84 -0.05 -4.92
N ASP A 24 -17.12 -0.66 -6.07
CA ASP A 24 -18.47 -0.68 -6.66
C ASP A 24 -19.32 -1.81 -6.04
N PRO A 25 -20.45 -1.50 -5.36
CA PRO A 25 -21.31 -2.52 -4.77
C PRO A 25 -21.99 -3.45 -5.77
N GLU A 26 -22.10 -3.05 -7.04
CA GLU A 26 -22.69 -3.88 -8.10
C GLU A 26 -21.74 -4.99 -8.55
N VAL A 27 -20.43 -4.78 -8.41
CA VAL A 27 -19.42 -5.82 -8.67
C VAL A 27 -19.48 -6.85 -7.54
N LYS A 28 -20.07 -8.01 -7.83
CA LYS A 28 -20.22 -9.13 -6.88
C LYS A 28 -18.91 -9.91 -6.77
N ALA A 29 -18.07 -9.49 -5.83
CA ALA A 29 -16.75 -10.06 -5.57
C ALA A 29 -16.49 -10.12 -4.06
N SER A 30 -15.94 -11.22 -3.58
CA SER A 30 -15.39 -11.32 -2.23
C SER A 30 -14.12 -10.49 -2.12
N ARG A 31 -14.03 -9.68 -1.05
CA ARG A 31 -12.95 -8.70 -0.86
C ARG A 31 -12.24 -8.90 0.46
N ALA A 32 -10.95 -8.60 0.49
CA ALA A 32 -10.22 -8.35 1.73
C ALA A 32 -9.53 -6.99 1.73
N MET A 33 -9.45 -6.37 2.90
CA MET A 33 -8.76 -5.09 3.09
C MET A 33 -7.98 -5.08 4.39
N TYR A 34 -7.04 -4.14 4.52
CA TYR A 34 -6.24 -4.05 5.73
C TYR A 34 -7.12 -3.69 6.92
N ARG A 35 -6.93 -4.35 8.07
CA ARG A 35 -7.58 -4.01 9.34
C ARG A 35 -6.99 -2.75 9.98
N GLN A 36 -6.84 -1.70 9.20
CA GLN A 36 -6.41 -0.37 9.62
C GLN A 36 -7.11 0.68 8.76
N PRO A 37 -7.45 1.85 9.32
CA PRO A 37 -8.09 2.91 8.57
C PRO A 37 -7.12 3.56 7.57
N TYR A 38 -5.85 3.70 7.94
CA TYR A 38 -4.84 4.20 7.03
C TYR A 38 -4.63 3.26 5.86
N THR A 39 -4.36 3.84 4.70
CA THR A 39 -4.42 3.23 3.37
C THR A 39 -5.83 2.86 2.91
N THR A 40 -6.69 2.33 3.79
CA THR A 40 -8.05 1.90 3.43
C THR A 40 -8.96 3.09 3.09
N LEU A 41 -8.94 4.15 3.91
CA LEU A 41 -9.78 5.33 3.68
C LEU A 41 -9.34 6.12 2.45
N GLU A 42 -8.04 6.22 2.22
CA GLU A 42 -7.45 6.82 1.02
C GLU A 42 -7.94 6.13 -0.24
N LEU A 43 -7.81 4.80 -0.30
CA LEU A 43 -8.23 4.02 -1.47
C LEU A 43 -9.73 4.12 -1.73
N ALA A 44 -10.55 4.18 -0.66
CA ALA A 44 -11.98 4.42 -0.78
C ALA A 44 -12.29 5.80 -1.43
N LEU A 45 -11.58 6.85 -1.04
CA LEU A 45 -11.73 8.19 -1.62
C LEU A 45 -11.24 8.25 -3.07
N ILE A 46 -10.12 7.61 -3.39
CA ILE A 46 -9.64 7.47 -4.77
C ILE A 46 -10.68 6.79 -5.65
N ALA A 47 -11.26 5.68 -5.18
CA ALA A 47 -12.27 4.96 -5.92
C ALA A 47 -13.55 5.80 -6.14
N ASP A 48 -13.86 6.70 -5.21
CA ASP A 48 -14.95 7.68 -5.31
C ASP A 48 -14.57 8.95 -6.10
N GLY A 49 -13.40 8.95 -6.77
CA GLY A 49 -12.98 9.96 -7.74
C GLY A 49 -12.23 11.16 -7.16
N VAL A 50 -11.80 11.10 -5.89
CA VAL A 50 -10.89 12.12 -5.35
C VAL A 50 -9.54 11.99 -6.04
N SER A 51 -9.01 13.09 -6.58
CA SER A 51 -7.68 13.06 -7.20
C SER A 51 -6.58 12.84 -6.15
N PRO A 52 -5.51 12.08 -6.43
CA PRO A 52 -4.41 11.85 -5.49
C PRO A 52 -3.84 13.13 -4.86
N LYS A 53 -3.74 14.22 -5.64
CA LYS A 53 -3.22 15.52 -5.18
C LYS A 53 -4.13 16.29 -4.22
N ALA A 54 -5.42 15.95 -4.16
CA ALA A 54 -6.42 16.63 -3.32
C ALA A 54 -6.92 15.72 -2.19
N LEU A 55 -6.22 14.63 -1.91
CA LEU A 55 -6.68 13.60 -1.00
C LEU A 55 -6.68 14.07 0.46
N TYR A 56 -5.63 14.80 0.86
CA TYR A 56 -5.49 15.34 2.21
C TYR A 56 -5.84 16.84 2.27
N PRO A 57 -6.47 17.32 3.36
CA PRO A 57 -6.96 16.53 4.50
C PRO A 57 -8.08 15.56 4.11
N LEU A 58 -8.12 14.37 4.72
CA LEU A 58 -9.09 13.34 4.33
C LEU A 58 -10.52 13.75 4.68
N ASP A 59 -11.43 13.53 3.73
CA ASP A 59 -12.87 13.49 4.01
C ASP A 59 -13.23 12.11 4.58
N VAL A 60 -13.07 11.97 5.90
CA VAL A 60 -13.26 10.71 6.63
C VAL A 60 -14.71 10.21 6.51
N ASP A 61 -15.70 11.11 6.56
CA ASP A 61 -17.12 10.75 6.46
C ASP A 61 -17.45 10.19 5.07
N ARG A 62 -16.92 10.83 4.01
CA ARG A 62 -17.06 10.33 2.64
C ARG A 62 -16.37 8.97 2.47
N ALA A 63 -15.18 8.78 3.02
CA ALA A 63 -14.47 7.51 2.96
C ALA A 63 -15.28 6.37 3.60
N PHE A 64 -15.85 6.58 4.79
CA PHE A 64 -16.73 5.59 5.44
C PHE A 64 -18.00 5.32 4.63
N LYS A 65 -18.61 6.34 4.01
CA LYS A 65 -19.78 6.13 3.13
C LYS A 65 -19.45 5.25 1.93
N VAL A 66 -18.23 5.33 1.39
CA VAL A 66 -17.79 4.46 0.30
C VAL A 66 -17.58 3.03 0.82
N LEU A 67 -16.89 2.87 1.95
CA LEU A 67 -16.68 1.56 2.57
C LEU A 67 -17.99 0.86 2.93
N GLU A 68 -18.99 1.58 3.43
CA GLU A 68 -20.31 1.04 3.78
C GLU A 68 -20.97 0.35 2.57
N ARG A 69 -20.82 0.90 1.36
CA ARG A 69 -21.41 0.33 0.13
C ARG A 69 -20.94 -1.10 -0.13
N ILE A 70 -19.66 -1.38 0.11
CA ILE A 70 -19.06 -2.70 -0.15
C ILE A 70 -18.93 -3.58 1.08
N LYS A 71 -19.20 -3.06 2.28
CA LYS A 71 -19.00 -3.75 3.56
C LYS A 71 -19.57 -5.18 3.59
N PRO A 72 -20.78 -5.49 3.07
CA PRO A 72 -21.31 -6.85 3.05
C PRO A 72 -20.48 -7.84 2.20
N GLN A 73 -19.60 -7.34 1.33
CA GLN A 73 -18.75 -8.12 0.44
C GLN A 73 -17.29 -8.16 0.89
N VAL A 74 -16.94 -7.48 1.99
CA VAL A 74 -15.62 -7.56 2.63
C VAL A 74 -15.64 -8.72 3.63
N VAL A 75 -15.12 -9.86 3.21
CA VAL A 75 -15.18 -11.11 3.99
C VAL A 75 -14.02 -11.26 4.96
N ASN A 76 -12.94 -10.48 4.78
CA ASN A 76 -11.79 -10.52 5.68
C ASN A 76 -11.14 -9.13 5.84
N TRP A 77 -10.81 -8.79 7.08
CA TRP A 77 -9.96 -7.66 7.42
C TRP A 77 -8.61 -8.19 7.91
N TRP A 78 -7.64 -8.29 7.00
CA TRP A 78 -6.37 -8.96 7.27
C TRP A 78 -5.50 -8.12 8.22
N ARG A 79 -4.63 -8.78 8.99
CA ARG A 79 -3.84 -8.13 10.06
C ARG A 79 -2.35 -8.13 9.78
N SER A 80 -1.88 -9.06 8.97
CA SER A 80 -0.48 -9.19 8.58
C SER A 80 -0.31 -9.38 7.07
N GLY A 81 0.89 -9.10 6.57
CA GLY A 81 1.23 -9.37 5.18
C GLY A 81 1.13 -10.86 4.82
N THR A 82 1.46 -11.76 5.76
CA THR A 82 1.31 -13.20 5.59
C THR A 82 -0.15 -13.60 5.45
N ASP A 83 -1.05 -13.03 6.27
CA ASP A 83 -2.49 -13.29 6.18
C ASP A 83 -3.02 -12.88 4.80
N SER A 84 -2.65 -11.68 4.34
CA SER A 84 -3.09 -11.17 3.03
C SER A 84 -2.59 -12.03 1.87
N ALA A 85 -1.32 -12.48 1.92
CA ALA A 85 -0.76 -13.36 0.89
C ALA A 85 -1.48 -14.71 0.86
N GLN A 86 -1.82 -15.25 2.04
CA GLN A 86 -2.54 -16.51 2.15
C GLN A 86 -3.95 -16.41 1.57
N LEU A 87 -4.71 -15.36 1.87
CA LEU A 87 -6.05 -15.13 1.31
C LEU A 87 -6.03 -15.14 -0.23
N LEU A 88 -5.01 -14.51 -0.82
CA LEU A 88 -4.83 -14.46 -2.26
C LEU A 88 -4.40 -15.82 -2.84
N ARG A 89 -3.49 -16.52 -2.16
CA ARG A 89 -3.03 -17.86 -2.58
C ARG A 89 -4.15 -18.91 -2.52
N SER A 90 -4.93 -18.93 -1.43
CA SER A 90 -6.01 -19.92 -1.21
C SER A 90 -7.29 -19.62 -2.00
N ARG A 91 -7.38 -18.45 -2.65
CA ARG A 91 -8.58 -18.00 -3.38
C ARG A 91 -9.78 -17.81 -2.46
N GLU A 92 -9.55 -17.46 -1.21
CA GLU A 92 -10.60 -17.09 -0.27
C GLU A 92 -11.27 -15.76 -0.62
N VAL A 93 -10.58 -14.93 -1.42
CA VAL A 93 -11.10 -13.66 -1.94
C VAL A 93 -10.81 -13.51 -3.43
N ASP A 94 -11.72 -12.84 -4.15
CA ASP A 94 -11.56 -12.55 -5.57
C ASP A 94 -10.54 -11.44 -5.81
N ALA A 95 -10.53 -10.43 -4.94
CA ALA A 95 -9.57 -9.33 -4.98
C ALA A 95 -9.31 -8.75 -3.58
N LEU A 96 -8.17 -8.11 -3.39
CA LEU A 96 -7.83 -7.46 -2.12
C LEU A 96 -6.86 -6.30 -2.28
N SER A 97 -6.92 -5.36 -1.35
CA SER A 97 -5.81 -4.42 -1.12
C SER A 97 -4.70 -5.15 -0.36
N ILE A 98 -3.47 -5.15 -0.88
CA ILE A 98 -2.33 -5.89 -0.31
C ILE A 98 -1.02 -5.14 -0.59
N TRP A 99 0.02 -5.45 0.18
CA TRP A 99 1.36 -4.95 -0.13
C TRP A 99 1.94 -5.61 -1.38
N ALA A 100 2.44 -4.82 -2.34
CA ALA A 100 2.95 -5.32 -3.62
C ALA A 100 4.02 -6.42 -3.46
N SER A 101 4.92 -6.26 -2.48
CA SER A 101 5.98 -7.25 -2.19
C SER A 101 5.43 -8.65 -1.87
N ARG A 102 4.25 -8.74 -1.25
CA ARG A 102 3.60 -10.03 -0.99
C ARG A 102 3.13 -10.69 -2.27
N VAL A 103 2.63 -9.92 -3.23
CA VAL A 103 2.23 -10.45 -4.53
C VAL A 103 3.45 -10.87 -5.34
N ASP A 104 4.55 -10.10 -5.28
CA ASP A 104 5.81 -10.47 -5.93
C ASP A 104 6.39 -11.79 -5.38
N GLU A 105 6.38 -11.99 -4.05
CA GLU A 105 6.77 -13.25 -3.39
C GLU A 105 5.93 -14.45 -3.87
N LEU A 106 4.61 -14.27 -4.02
CA LEU A 106 3.71 -15.28 -4.56
C LEU A 106 4.03 -15.61 -6.02
N LYS A 107 4.24 -14.59 -6.87
CA LYS A 107 4.63 -14.77 -8.28
C LYS A 107 5.95 -15.54 -8.41
N GLN A 108 6.94 -15.22 -7.57
CA GLN A 108 8.21 -15.95 -7.52
C GLN A 108 8.04 -17.41 -7.08
N SER A 109 7.02 -17.70 -6.27
CA SER A 109 6.67 -19.06 -5.84
C SER A 109 5.84 -19.84 -6.87
N GLY A 110 5.52 -19.23 -8.02
CA GLY A 110 4.74 -19.84 -9.11
C GLY A 110 3.23 -19.69 -8.97
N ASP A 111 2.74 -18.92 -7.99
CA ASP A 111 1.32 -18.65 -7.85
C ASP A 111 0.80 -17.78 -9.01
N ALA A 112 -0.35 -18.16 -9.58
CA ALA A 112 -1.00 -17.42 -10.67
C ALA A 112 -1.78 -16.22 -10.14
N VAL A 113 -1.06 -15.17 -9.76
CA VAL A 113 -1.62 -13.93 -9.20
C VAL A 113 -1.04 -12.70 -9.91
N ASP A 114 -1.76 -11.58 -9.86
CA ASP A 114 -1.27 -10.31 -10.39
C ASP A 114 -1.86 -9.11 -9.65
N TYR A 115 -1.33 -7.93 -9.95
CA TYR A 115 -1.76 -6.68 -9.33
C TYR A 115 -1.56 -5.48 -10.25
N THR A 116 -2.19 -4.36 -9.92
CA THR A 116 -2.01 -3.08 -10.61
C THR A 116 -1.33 -2.04 -9.73
N TYR A 117 -0.44 -1.25 -10.33
CA TYR A 117 0.10 -0.03 -9.73
C TYR A 117 -0.79 1.19 -9.95
N ASP A 118 -1.87 1.06 -10.73
CA ASP A 118 -2.81 2.15 -10.96
C ASP A 118 -3.42 2.63 -9.63
N HIS A 119 -3.16 3.89 -9.30
CA HIS A 119 -3.46 4.49 -7.99
C HIS A 119 -3.00 3.66 -6.79
N ALA A 120 -1.85 3.00 -6.90
CA ALA A 120 -1.19 2.41 -5.74
C ALA A 120 -0.91 3.50 -4.69
N LEU A 121 -1.05 3.10 -3.42
CA LEU A 121 -0.74 3.97 -2.30
C LEU A 121 0.68 3.71 -1.83
N VAL A 122 1.48 4.77 -1.82
CA VAL A 122 2.88 4.81 -1.42
C VAL A 122 2.95 5.28 0.02
N ASP A 123 3.51 4.43 0.88
CA ASP A 123 3.78 4.70 2.28
C ASP A 123 5.28 4.55 2.59
N TYR A 124 5.71 5.16 3.68
CA TYR A 124 7.10 5.28 4.12
C TYR A 124 7.43 4.26 5.21
N ASP A 125 8.50 3.49 4.99
CA ASP A 125 9.07 2.67 6.05
C ASP A 125 10.05 3.49 6.89
N CYS A 126 9.88 3.46 8.21
CA CYS A 126 10.73 4.17 9.15
C CYS A 126 11.68 3.20 9.87
N VAL A 127 12.97 3.53 9.90
CA VAL A 127 13.92 2.87 10.81
C VAL A 127 14.02 3.71 12.09
N VAL A 128 13.71 3.09 13.23
CA VAL A 128 13.70 3.76 14.53
C VAL A 128 14.68 3.11 15.49
N VAL A 129 15.35 3.91 16.32
CA VAL A 129 16.15 3.43 17.45
C VAL A 129 15.32 3.62 18.73
N PRO A 130 14.84 2.55 19.37
CA PRO A 130 14.01 2.67 20.57
C PRO A 130 14.73 3.40 21.71
N LYS A 131 13.96 4.14 22.52
CA LYS A 131 14.49 4.77 23.73
C LYS A 131 15.02 3.69 24.67
N GLY A 132 16.26 3.84 25.12
CA GLY A 132 16.93 2.86 25.99
C GLY A 132 17.58 1.67 25.26
N ALA A 133 17.67 1.70 23.93
CA ALA A 133 18.36 0.66 23.18
C ALA A 133 19.81 0.47 23.69
N PRO A 134 20.24 -0.76 24.02
CA PRO A 134 21.53 -1.02 24.66
C PRO A 134 22.73 -0.66 23.77
N ASN A 135 22.54 -0.66 22.45
CA ASN A 135 23.58 -0.38 21.45
C ASN A 135 23.26 0.88 20.63
N LYS A 136 22.78 1.95 21.28
CA LYS A 136 22.32 3.18 20.60
C LYS A 136 23.34 3.73 19.59
N GLU A 137 24.61 3.85 19.97
CA GLU A 137 25.63 4.42 19.08
C GLU A 137 25.85 3.58 17.81
N LEU A 138 25.90 2.26 17.95
CA LEU A 138 26.06 1.36 16.81
C LEU A 138 24.80 1.36 15.94
N ALA A 139 23.61 1.39 16.54
CA ALA A 139 22.35 1.50 15.81
C ALA A 139 22.29 2.79 14.99
N MET A 140 22.71 3.93 15.55
CA MET A 140 22.78 5.20 14.81
C MET A 140 23.80 5.16 13.66
N LYS A 141 24.95 4.48 13.84
CA LYS A 141 25.92 4.26 12.74
C LYS A 141 25.30 3.42 11.62
N LEU A 142 24.57 2.37 11.96
CA LEU A 142 23.85 1.55 10.97
C LEU A 142 22.80 2.38 10.22
N VAL A 143 22.00 3.19 10.93
CA VAL A 143 21.02 4.09 10.29
C VAL A 143 21.70 5.05 9.32
N ALA A 144 22.83 5.63 9.71
CA ALA A 144 23.59 6.50 8.80
C ALA A 144 24.09 5.75 7.56
N GLU A 145 24.52 4.49 7.70
CA GLU A 145 25.01 3.67 6.58
C GLU A 145 23.91 3.34 5.58
N ILE A 146 22.74 2.88 6.05
CA ILE A 146 21.63 2.50 5.17
C ILE A 146 21.01 3.69 4.44
N MET A 147 21.18 4.91 4.96
CA MET A 147 20.67 6.15 4.37
C MET A 147 21.62 6.78 3.34
N LYS A 148 22.83 6.23 3.15
CA LYS A 148 23.77 6.70 2.13
C LYS A 148 23.19 6.51 0.72
N PRO A 149 23.54 7.40 -0.24
CA PRO A 149 23.08 7.28 -1.63
C PRO A 149 23.37 5.90 -2.24
N HIS A 150 24.59 5.38 -2.04
CA HIS A 150 24.98 4.06 -2.56
C HIS A 150 24.11 2.94 -1.97
N SER A 151 23.93 2.89 -0.65
CA SER A 151 23.11 1.88 0.03
C SER A 151 21.65 1.90 -0.45
N GLN A 152 21.07 3.09 -0.57
CA GLN A 152 19.71 3.29 -1.08
C GLN A 152 19.61 2.88 -2.55
N ALA A 153 20.58 3.24 -3.39
CA ALA A 153 20.60 2.87 -4.79
C ALA A 153 20.75 1.35 -4.99
N THR A 154 21.59 0.69 -4.19
CA THR A 154 21.69 -0.78 -4.19
C THR A 154 20.37 -1.42 -3.78
N LEU A 155 19.70 -0.91 -2.74
CA LEU A 155 18.41 -1.45 -2.30
C LEU A 155 17.35 -1.43 -3.41
N VAL A 156 17.27 -0.34 -4.18
CA VAL A 156 16.34 -0.21 -5.33
C VAL A 156 16.52 -1.35 -6.35
N THR A 157 17.76 -1.82 -6.55
CA THR A 157 18.03 -2.92 -7.50
C THR A 157 17.59 -4.29 -6.99
N LEU A 158 17.39 -4.44 -5.68
CA LEU A 158 16.96 -5.68 -5.03
C LEU A 158 15.44 -5.69 -4.81
N ILE A 159 14.90 -4.54 -4.41
CA ILE A 159 13.48 -4.33 -4.15
C ILE A 159 13.15 -2.98 -4.82
N PRO A 160 12.32 -2.94 -5.87
CA PRO A 160 12.11 -1.76 -6.71
C PRO A 160 11.22 -0.69 -6.04
N ASN A 161 11.58 -0.30 -4.82
CA ASN A 161 11.02 0.81 -4.08
C ASN A 161 11.87 2.07 -4.35
N PRO A 162 11.27 3.26 -4.50
CA PRO A 162 12.00 4.48 -4.72
C PRO A 162 12.86 4.83 -3.50
N PRO A 163 14.10 5.29 -3.70
CA PRO A 163 14.96 5.70 -2.59
C PRO A 163 14.45 7.00 -1.99
N ILE A 164 14.51 7.12 -0.66
CA ILE A 164 14.15 8.37 0.03
C ILE A 164 15.27 9.42 -0.12
N ASN A 165 16.52 8.96 -0.21
CA ASN A 165 17.65 9.83 -0.52
C ASN A 165 17.74 10.02 -2.04
N VAL A 166 17.26 11.15 -2.55
CA VAL A 166 17.23 11.46 -3.99
C VAL A 166 18.61 11.42 -4.66
N LYS A 167 19.70 11.61 -3.89
CA LYS A 167 21.07 11.47 -4.41
C LYS A 167 21.41 10.03 -4.83
N ALA A 168 20.60 9.04 -4.45
CA ALA A 168 20.74 7.66 -4.91
C ALA A 168 20.65 7.56 -6.44
N TYR A 169 19.84 8.41 -7.09
CA TYR A 169 19.73 8.46 -8.55
C TYR A 169 21.04 8.93 -9.22
N ASP A 170 21.88 9.69 -8.53
CA ASP A 170 23.14 10.21 -9.05
C ASP A 170 24.28 9.18 -9.00
N THR A 171 24.08 8.03 -8.35
CA THR A 171 25.13 7.01 -8.14
C THR A 171 25.47 6.22 -9.41
N GLY A 172 24.60 6.25 -10.42
CA GLY A 172 24.70 5.39 -11.60
C GLY A 172 24.34 3.91 -11.38
N ILE A 173 23.96 3.52 -10.15
CA ILE A 173 23.59 2.15 -9.81
C ILE A 173 22.17 1.82 -10.27
N ILE A 174 21.25 2.80 -10.23
CA ILE A 174 19.85 2.63 -10.64
C ILE A 174 19.77 2.79 -12.16
N PRO A 175 19.46 1.74 -12.95
CA PRO A 175 19.33 1.88 -14.39
C PRO A 175 18.16 2.81 -14.75
N ALA A 176 18.30 3.62 -15.80
CA ALA A 176 17.26 4.57 -16.22
C ALA A 176 15.90 3.88 -16.50
N ALA A 177 15.94 2.68 -17.10
CA ALA A 177 14.75 1.88 -17.34
C ALA A 177 14.02 1.49 -16.04
N MET A 178 14.78 1.14 -14.99
CA MET A 178 14.22 0.84 -13.67
C MET A 178 13.70 2.12 -12.99
N ALA A 179 14.46 3.22 -13.06
CA ALA A 179 14.02 4.49 -12.48
C ALA A 179 12.67 4.95 -13.07
N ALA A 180 12.43 4.74 -14.36
CA ALA A 180 11.19 5.08 -15.04
C ALA A 180 9.97 4.25 -14.58
N THR A 181 10.17 3.08 -13.98
CA THR A 181 9.07 2.25 -13.44
C THR A 181 8.72 2.60 -12.00
N LEU A 182 9.56 3.37 -11.30
CA LEU A 182 9.33 3.69 -9.89
C LEU A 182 8.12 4.65 -9.73
N PRO A 183 7.36 4.54 -8.63
CA PRO A 183 6.25 5.46 -8.34
C PRO A 183 6.62 6.94 -8.27
N THR A 184 7.87 7.25 -7.91
CA THR A 184 8.36 8.64 -7.88
C THR A 184 8.80 9.18 -9.25
N ALA A 185 8.74 8.37 -10.31
CA ALA A 185 9.09 8.82 -11.65
C ALA A 185 8.08 9.89 -12.15
N PRO A 186 8.51 10.87 -12.97
CA PRO A 186 7.60 11.93 -13.46
C PRO A 186 6.33 11.42 -14.15
N ALA A 187 6.40 10.28 -14.83
CA ALA A 187 5.25 9.68 -15.52
C ALA A 187 4.26 8.95 -14.59
N ASN A 188 4.65 8.70 -13.34
CA ASN A 188 3.91 7.90 -12.35
C ASN A 188 3.49 8.71 -11.12
N ILE A 189 4.25 9.75 -10.75
CA ILE A 189 4.07 10.51 -9.51
C ILE A 189 2.66 11.08 -9.35
N ASP A 190 2.02 11.47 -10.45
CA ASP A 190 0.67 12.04 -10.45
C ASP A 190 -0.44 10.98 -10.37
N LYS A 191 -0.10 9.71 -10.59
CA LYS A 191 -1.03 8.58 -10.55
C LYS A 191 -1.09 7.91 -9.20
N VAL A 192 -0.02 8.03 -8.39
CA VAL A 192 0.09 7.35 -7.10
C VAL A 192 -0.36 8.26 -5.96
N VAL A 193 -0.83 7.64 -4.89
CA VAL A 193 -1.20 8.34 -3.66
C VAL A 193 -0.01 8.31 -2.71
N PHE A 194 0.34 9.45 -2.11
CA PHE A 194 1.30 9.48 -1.01
C PHE A 194 0.57 9.59 0.31
N PHE A 195 0.90 8.68 1.23
CA PHE A 195 0.45 8.74 2.62
C PHE A 195 0.89 10.06 3.29
N ASP A 196 0.02 10.74 4.03
CA ASP A 196 0.37 11.92 4.82
C ASP A 196 0.55 11.54 6.31
N PRO A 197 1.79 11.29 6.78
CA PRO A 197 2.03 10.91 8.16
C PRO A 197 1.72 12.03 9.16
N VAL A 198 1.76 13.30 8.74
CA VAL A 198 1.49 14.45 9.61
C VAL A 198 0.00 14.55 9.87
N TRP A 199 -0.82 14.41 8.83
CA TRP A 199 -2.28 14.37 8.99
C TRP A 199 -2.68 13.18 9.87
N TRP A 200 -2.14 11.98 9.60
CA TRP A 200 -2.45 10.81 10.40
C TRP A 200 -1.99 10.93 11.85
N GLN A 201 -0.81 11.48 12.12
CA GLN A 201 -0.38 11.71 13.51
C GLN A 201 -1.41 12.50 14.32
N ALA A 202 -2.04 13.51 13.71
CA ALA A 202 -3.04 14.34 14.38
C ALA A 202 -4.42 13.68 14.53
N HIS A 203 -4.80 12.75 13.63
CA HIS A 203 -6.17 12.23 13.55
C HIS A 203 -6.31 10.72 13.84
N GLN A 204 -5.20 9.98 13.88
CA GLN A 204 -5.21 8.50 13.94
C GLN A 204 -6.03 7.96 15.10
N ALA A 205 -5.92 8.53 16.30
CA ALA A 205 -6.66 8.01 17.46
C ALA A 205 -8.19 8.15 17.33
N GLU A 206 -8.67 9.22 16.69
CA GLU A 206 -10.11 9.42 16.45
C GLU A 206 -10.60 8.51 15.32
N VAL A 207 -9.89 8.53 14.19
CA VAL A 207 -10.26 7.75 13.00
C VAL A 207 -10.17 6.24 13.26
N GLN A 208 -9.16 5.77 14.02
CA GLN A 208 -9.03 4.37 14.42
C GLN A 208 -10.24 3.90 15.21
N ARG A 209 -10.68 4.67 16.21
CA ARG A 209 -11.86 4.29 17.02
C ARG A 209 -13.11 4.17 16.15
N ARG A 210 -13.31 5.08 15.19
CA ARG A 210 -14.42 5.01 14.25
C ARG A 210 -14.34 3.78 13.35
N PHE A 211 -13.14 3.46 12.87
CA PHE A 211 -12.91 2.28 12.03
C PHE A 211 -13.12 0.98 12.78
N ASP A 212 -12.63 0.87 14.02
CA ASP A 212 -12.83 -0.30 14.86
C ASP A 212 -14.31 -0.55 15.15
N LEU A 213 -15.11 0.50 15.34
CA LEU A 213 -16.57 0.40 15.46
C LEU A 213 -17.22 0.02 14.12
N PHE A 214 -16.76 0.61 13.01
CA PHE A 214 -17.26 0.31 11.68
C PHE A 214 -17.11 -1.18 11.33
N ILE A 215 -15.93 -1.78 11.56
CA ILE A 215 -15.66 -3.19 11.20
C ILE A 215 -16.30 -4.22 12.16
N GLN A 216 -16.85 -3.78 13.29
CA GLN A 216 -17.56 -4.65 14.26
C GLN A 216 -19.07 -4.70 14.02
N ASN A 217 -19.63 -3.59 13.55
CA ASN A 217 -21.04 -3.49 13.13
C ASN A 217 -21.18 -3.83 11.64
#